data_AF-A0AAN7HAZ7-F1
#
_entry.id   AF-A0AAN7HAZ7-F1
#
_cell.length_a   1.000
_cell.length_b   1.000
_cell.length_c   1.000
_cell.angle_alpha   90.00
_cell.angle_beta   90.00
_cell.angle_gamma   90.00
#
_symmetry.space_group_name_H-M   'P 1'
#
loop_
_entity.id
_entity.type
_entity.pdbx_description
1 polymer ?
#
loop_
_entity_poly.entity_id
_entity_poly.type
_entity_poly.pdbx_seq_one_letter_code
_entity_poly.pdbx_strand_id
1 'polypeptide(L)'
;MAGSSRSRRVPNESENWRDKIVANLITHAGISEQGIGTFKFGLVASCFIKKHGIPPSGLALVMGMKFHRPNGSEYTFQDVPPEAIVDSVIKHLRNRANGIPPSKRRDIFDKVMADLPPSYKSKAIWEDEPPPLNPNVKPTTPFSAPKTQLGPSKSNATLIDDLALAAGLTPEQTRSVRGQITWWDGMAGGKVTCSVTVGSWEVRGGRLGRDHTLEDVPTCYLRDRIMDYINDIVPEEKRTAARRAVFSDLTDAEINQYSMLIAGQDKRLMAEEPSREASPMPTAKPSRHLDRQDELLRSIDGAVDLTPHPELVLRRWEFHGAITRSVVKPNCREPLPAERLIQVDCDIHYDCDQVRAMIKRFIDGGQWSLEEFRTALCGAGGGVTREQLNTFLGHRGERNGIRSKAFQLCWSFFHRREKLSLPLAGAGARRDEALLRLRAGKRRSTGGGDEGSQGGKRRRHG
;
A
#
# COMPACT_ATOMS: atom_id res chain seq x y z
N MET A 1 59.14 -16.53 -33.72
CA MET A 1 58.23 -17.37 -32.91
C MET A 1 58.18 -16.80 -31.50
N ALA A 2 57.04 -16.24 -31.08
CA ALA A 2 56.78 -15.90 -29.68
C ALA A 2 55.29 -16.13 -29.43
N GLY A 3 54.99 -17.20 -28.69
CA GLY A 3 53.63 -17.64 -28.37
C GLY A 3 53.04 -16.81 -27.23
N SER A 4 51.87 -16.24 -27.48
CA SER A 4 51.04 -15.55 -26.49
C SER A 4 50.16 -16.57 -25.76
N SER A 5 50.54 -16.92 -24.52
CA SER A 5 49.72 -17.73 -23.62
C SER A 5 48.61 -16.89 -23.01
N ARG A 6 47.38 -17.04 -23.52
CA ARG A 6 46.16 -16.57 -22.86
C ARG A 6 45.88 -17.47 -21.64
N SER A 7 46.12 -16.94 -20.45
CA SER A 7 45.63 -17.52 -19.19
C SER A 7 44.10 -17.55 -19.19
N ARG A 8 43.52 -18.74 -19.32
CA ARG A 8 42.11 -19.02 -19.01
C ARG A 8 41.98 -19.05 -17.49
N ARG A 9 41.27 -18.08 -16.90
CA ARG A 9 40.79 -18.18 -15.51
C ARG A 9 39.82 -19.35 -15.42
N VAL A 10 40.14 -20.33 -14.57
CA VAL A 10 39.21 -21.36 -14.13
C VAL A 10 38.23 -20.70 -13.14
N PRO A 11 36.89 -20.82 -13.33
CA PRO A 11 35.93 -20.26 -12.38
C PRO A 11 36.05 -20.97 -11.03
N ASN A 12 36.11 -20.18 -9.97
CA ASN A 12 36.21 -20.66 -8.60
C ASN A 12 34.88 -21.34 -8.22
N GLU A 13 34.89 -22.57 -7.71
CA GLU A 13 33.67 -23.34 -7.34
C GLU A 13 32.76 -22.58 -6.35
N SER A 14 33.31 -21.60 -5.62
CA SER A 14 32.58 -20.69 -4.73
C SER A 14 31.64 -19.70 -5.44
N GLU A 15 31.72 -19.54 -6.77
CA GLU A 15 30.88 -18.60 -7.54
C GLU A 15 29.58 -19.22 -8.10
N ASN A 16 29.47 -20.55 -8.12
CA ASN A 16 28.36 -21.24 -8.79
C ASN A 16 27.08 -21.40 -7.94
N TRP A 17 27.17 -21.36 -6.60
CA TRP A 17 26.00 -21.63 -5.75
C TRP A 17 24.87 -20.60 -5.90
N ARG A 18 25.19 -19.34 -6.25
CA ARG A 18 24.18 -18.30 -6.49
C ARG A 18 23.31 -18.61 -7.70
N ASP A 19 23.92 -19.09 -8.78
CA ASP A 19 23.21 -19.48 -9.98
C ASP A 19 22.41 -20.77 -9.76
N LYS A 20 22.93 -21.69 -8.94
CA LYS A 20 22.18 -22.87 -8.49
C LYS A 20 20.95 -22.52 -7.65
N ILE A 21 21.03 -21.58 -6.70
CA ILE A 21 19.85 -21.11 -5.96
C ILE A 21 18.79 -20.56 -6.93
N VAL A 22 19.22 -19.79 -7.92
CA VAL A 22 18.32 -19.23 -8.94
C VAL A 22 17.67 -20.33 -9.77
N ALA A 23 18.43 -21.33 -10.22
CA ALA A 23 17.90 -22.47 -10.94
C ALA A 23 16.93 -23.29 -10.07
N ASN A 24 17.26 -23.49 -8.79
CA ASN A 24 16.42 -24.23 -7.85
C ASN A 24 15.14 -23.46 -7.51
N LEU A 25 15.17 -22.13 -7.46
CA LEU A 25 13.95 -21.31 -7.33
C LEU A 25 13.02 -21.55 -8.52
N ILE A 26 13.54 -21.53 -9.76
CA ILE A 26 12.72 -21.81 -10.96
C ILE A 26 12.12 -23.21 -10.86
N THR A 27 12.95 -24.19 -10.53
CA THR A 27 12.61 -25.62 -10.58
C THR A 27 11.67 -26.05 -9.46
N HIS A 28 11.86 -25.54 -8.24
CA HIS A 28 11.16 -26.02 -7.05
C HIS A 28 10.13 -25.02 -6.49
N ALA A 29 10.36 -23.71 -6.68
CA ALA A 29 9.42 -22.67 -6.27
C ALA A 29 8.51 -22.19 -7.41
N GLY A 30 8.76 -22.63 -8.66
CA GLY A 30 7.93 -22.31 -9.82
C GLY A 30 8.00 -20.84 -10.24
N ILE A 31 9.06 -20.12 -9.85
CA ILE A 31 9.23 -18.72 -10.26
C ILE A 31 9.55 -18.66 -11.76
N SER A 32 8.90 -17.76 -12.48
CA SER A 32 9.19 -17.53 -13.90
C SER A 32 10.55 -16.88 -14.10
N GLU A 33 11.12 -16.97 -15.32
CA GLU A 33 12.37 -16.28 -15.66
C GLU A 33 12.28 -14.76 -15.45
N GLN A 34 11.13 -14.16 -15.79
CA GLN A 34 10.85 -12.75 -15.51
C GLN A 34 10.78 -12.47 -14.00
N GLY A 35 10.22 -13.41 -13.22
CA GLY A 35 10.20 -13.37 -11.77
C GLY A 35 11.61 -13.42 -11.17
N ILE A 36 12.50 -14.25 -11.71
CA ILE A 36 13.91 -14.29 -11.33
C ILE A 36 14.62 -12.96 -11.63
N GLY A 37 14.35 -12.37 -12.80
CA GLY A 37 14.88 -11.04 -13.13
C GLY A 37 14.48 -10.00 -12.09
N THR A 38 13.22 -10.02 -11.68
CA THR A 38 12.68 -9.13 -10.64
C THR A 38 13.28 -9.40 -9.27
N PHE A 39 13.40 -10.69 -8.89
CA PHE A 39 14.02 -11.13 -7.64
C PHE A 39 15.48 -10.66 -7.54
N LYS A 40 16.29 -10.92 -8.56
CA LYS A 40 17.69 -10.48 -8.63
C LYS A 40 17.80 -8.96 -8.56
N PHE A 41 17.01 -8.24 -9.36
CA PHE A 41 17.04 -6.79 -9.40
C PHE A 41 16.67 -6.16 -8.04
N GLY A 42 15.61 -6.65 -7.39
CA GLY A 42 15.18 -6.17 -6.08
C GLY A 42 16.25 -6.35 -5.00
N LEU A 43 16.93 -7.51 -5.01
CA LEU A 43 18.04 -7.80 -4.09
C LEU A 43 19.24 -6.89 -4.30
N VAL A 44 19.67 -6.73 -5.56
CA VAL A 44 20.80 -5.88 -5.95
C VAL A 44 20.51 -4.43 -5.55
N ALA A 45 19.33 -3.92 -5.91
CA ALA A 45 18.92 -2.56 -5.59
C ALA A 45 18.87 -2.31 -4.07
N SER A 46 18.19 -3.19 -3.33
CA SER A 46 18.05 -3.07 -1.88
C SER A 46 19.40 -3.08 -1.16
N CYS A 47 20.28 -4.02 -1.51
CA CYS A 47 21.59 -4.12 -0.88
C CYS A 47 22.50 -2.94 -1.24
N PHE A 48 22.46 -2.48 -2.50
CA PHE A 48 23.24 -1.33 -2.93
C PHE A 48 22.81 -0.05 -2.19
N ILE A 49 21.49 0.22 -2.15
CA ILE A 49 20.91 1.36 -1.44
C ILE A 49 21.32 1.34 0.04
N LYS A 50 21.14 0.19 0.69
CA LYS A 50 21.48 -0.01 2.11
C LYS A 50 22.98 0.22 2.37
N LYS A 51 23.85 -0.37 1.55
CA LYS A 51 25.31 -0.27 1.70
C LYS A 51 25.80 1.17 1.56
N HIS A 52 25.15 1.97 0.72
CA HIS A 52 25.54 3.34 0.44
C HIS A 52 24.72 4.39 1.19
N GLY A 53 23.89 3.98 2.16
CA GLY A 53 23.09 4.89 2.97
C GLY A 53 22.13 5.77 2.16
N ILE A 54 21.72 5.32 0.98
CA ILE A 54 20.87 6.11 0.10
C ILE A 54 19.43 6.03 0.65
N PRO A 55 18.77 7.16 0.91
CA PRO A 55 17.38 7.12 1.37
C PRO A 55 16.50 6.45 0.30
N PRO A 56 15.64 5.47 0.67
CA PRO A 56 14.74 4.82 -0.29
C PRO A 56 13.73 5.79 -0.92
N SER A 57 13.44 6.88 -0.21
CA SER A 57 12.56 7.96 -0.64
C SER A 57 13.25 8.83 -1.71
N GLY A 58 13.10 8.45 -2.97
CA GLY A 58 13.52 9.28 -4.11
C GLY A 58 14.10 8.51 -5.30
N LEU A 59 14.38 7.22 -5.13
CA LEU A 59 14.90 6.37 -6.21
C LEU A 59 13.75 5.73 -7.00
N ALA A 60 13.57 6.19 -8.24
CA ALA A 60 12.77 5.47 -9.22
C ALA A 60 13.57 4.24 -9.69
N LEU A 61 13.35 3.10 -9.04
CA LEU A 61 13.95 1.83 -9.46
C LEU A 61 13.26 1.33 -10.72
N VAL A 62 13.99 1.34 -11.83
CA VAL A 62 13.52 0.80 -13.11
C VAL A 62 14.21 -0.53 -13.36
N MET A 63 13.44 -1.56 -13.72
CA MET A 63 13.99 -2.85 -14.12
C MET A 63 15.07 -2.67 -15.21
N GLY A 64 16.25 -3.26 -15.00
CA GLY A 64 17.40 -3.11 -15.88
C GLY A 64 18.32 -1.92 -15.55
N MET A 65 17.99 -1.11 -14.54
CA MET A 65 18.90 -0.09 -14.03
C MET A 65 20.16 -0.75 -13.45
N LYS A 66 21.32 -0.22 -13.83
CA LYS A 66 22.63 -0.67 -13.36
C LYS A 66 23.07 0.18 -12.16
N PHE A 67 23.67 -0.47 -11.17
CA PHE A 67 24.21 0.20 -9.99
C PHE A 67 25.73 0.21 -10.11
N HIS A 68 26.37 1.37 -9.99
CA HIS A 68 27.82 1.49 -10.12
C HIS A 68 28.45 1.89 -8.78
N ARG A 69 29.54 1.21 -8.42
CA ARG A 69 30.39 1.58 -7.28
C ARG A 69 31.13 2.89 -7.56
N PRO A 70 31.69 3.55 -6.54
CA PRO A 70 32.51 4.75 -6.72
C PRO A 70 33.71 4.58 -7.68
N ASN A 71 34.22 3.36 -7.82
CA ASN A 71 35.30 3.02 -8.76
C ASN A 71 34.81 2.71 -10.19
N GLY A 72 33.54 2.97 -10.51
CA GLY A 72 32.92 2.75 -11.82
C GLY A 72 32.46 1.31 -12.11
N SER A 73 32.88 0.32 -11.31
CA SER A 73 32.48 -1.08 -11.51
C SER A 73 31.01 -1.32 -11.17
N GLU A 74 30.34 -2.20 -11.91
CA GLU A 74 28.92 -2.53 -11.72
C GLU A 74 28.70 -3.42 -10.49
N TYR A 75 27.76 -3.04 -9.61
CA TYR A 75 27.29 -3.81 -8.48
C TYR A 75 26.17 -4.74 -8.95
N THR A 76 26.42 -6.04 -8.85
CA THR A 76 25.61 -7.10 -9.45
C THR A 76 25.07 -8.05 -8.39
N PHE A 77 24.34 -9.07 -8.83
CA PHE A 77 23.85 -10.14 -7.95
C PHE A 77 24.98 -10.89 -7.23
N GLN A 78 26.17 -10.95 -7.84
CA GLN A 78 27.34 -11.61 -7.22
C GLN A 78 27.86 -10.85 -5.99
N ASP A 79 27.53 -9.57 -5.88
CA ASP A 79 27.94 -8.69 -4.77
C ASP A 79 26.97 -8.71 -3.60
N VAL A 80 25.81 -9.35 -3.77
CA VAL A 80 24.79 -9.46 -2.73
C VAL A 80 25.30 -10.39 -1.61
N PRO A 81 25.24 -9.94 -0.34
CA PRO A 81 25.57 -10.79 0.81
C PRO A 81 24.68 -12.04 0.85
N PRO A 82 25.23 -13.23 1.18
CA PRO A 82 24.47 -14.47 1.24
C PRO A 82 23.24 -14.42 2.14
N GLU A 83 23.32 -13.67 3.25
CA GLU A 83 22.23 -13.49 4.21
C GLU A 83 21.02 -12.83 3.55
N ALA A 84 21.26 -11.77 2.77
CA ALA A 84 20.19 -11.08 2.06
C ALA A 84 19.53 -11.99 1.01
N ILE A 85 20.30 -12.88 0.36
CA ILE A 85 19.75 -13.86 -0.58
C ILE A 85 18.83 -14.83 0.14
N VAL A 86 19.27 -15.39 1.28
CA VAL A 86 18.47 -16.31 2.10
C VAL A 86 17.17 -15.65 2.55
N ASP A 87 17.24 -14.46 3.14
CA ASP A 87 16.07 -13.71 3.63
C ASP A 87 15.05 -13.46 2.52
N SER A 88 15.53 -13.10 1.34
CA SER A 88 14.68 -12.84 0.19
C SER A 88 14.04 -14.12 -0.35
N VAL A 89 14.73 -15.26 -0.32
CA VAL A 89 14.11 -16.56 -0.62
C VAL A 89 13.00 -16.88 0.38
N ILE A 90 13.25 -16.73 1.68
CA ILE A 90 12.23 -16.96 2.73
C ILE A 90 11.01 -16.07 2.48
N LYS A 91 11.22 -14.77 2.25
CA LYS A 91 10.15 -13.81 1.93
C LYS A 91 9.39 -14.20 0.67
N HIS A 92 10.09 -14.65 -0.37
CA HIS A 92 9.46 -15.13 -1.59
C HIS A 92 8.58 -16.36 -1.33
N LEU A 93 9.07 -17.36 -0.60
CA LEU A 93 8.31 -18.58 -0.31
C LEU A 93 7.12 -18.33 0.62
N ARG A 94 7.23 -17.36 1.55
CA ARG A 94 6.14 -16.96 2.45
C ARG A 94 5.08 -16.09 1.78
N ASN A 95 5.40 -15.41 0.68
CA ASN A 95 4.46 -14.53 0.00
C ASN A 95 3.29 -15.33 -0.58
N ARG A 96 2.09 -15.13 -0.03
CA ARG A 96 0.85 -15.82 -0.43
C ARG A 96 0.48 -15.58 -1.90
N ALA A 97 0.90 -14.46 -2.48
CA ALA A 97 0.69 -14.15 -3.89
C ALA A 97 1.39 -15.14 -4.83
N ASN A 98 2.40 -15.88 -4.34
CA ASN A 98 3.14 -16.88 -5.11
C ASN A 98 2.45 -18.26 -5.12
N GLY A 99 1.31 -18.41 -4.42
CA GLY A 99 0.50 -19.64 -4.48
C GLY A 99 1.12 -20.86 -3.80
N ILE A 100 2.24 -20.71 -3.07
CA ILE A 100 2.92 -21.82 -2.40
C ILE A 100 2.21 -22.14 -1.06
N PRO A 101 1.64 -23.36 -0.91
CA PRO A 101 0.97 -23.76 0.33
C PRO A 101 1.93 -23.79 1.52
N PRO A 102 1.52 -23.34 2.73
CA PRO A 102 2.38 -23.32 3.92
C PRO A 102 3.07 -24.65 4.21
N SER A 103 2.36 -25.76 4.05
CA SER A 103 2.87 -27.12 4.28
C SER A 103 4.00 -27.54 3.35
N LYS A 104 4.17 -26.88 2.20
CA LYS A 104 5.22 -27.21 1.20
C LYS A 104 6.43 -26.27 1.27
N ARG A 105 6.33 -25.15 1.99
CA ARG A 105 7.33 -24.07 1.94
C ARG A 105 8.69 -24.51 2.48
N ARG A 106 8.70 -25.27 3.57
CA ARG A 106 9.92 -25.81 4.18
C ARG A 106 10.64 -26.76 3.23
N ASP A 107 9.94 -27.74 2.68
CA ASP A 107 10.51 -28.67 1.70
C ASP A 107 11.07 -27.97 0.46
N ILE A 108 10.38 -26.93 -0.02
CA ILE A 108 10.86 -26.12 -1.15
C ILE A 108 12.09 -25.31 -0.75
N PHE A 109 12.11 -24.73 0.44
CA PHE A 109 13.27 -24.01 0.96
C PHE A 109 14.50 -24.91 1.05
N ASP A 110 14.36 -26.11 1.62
CA ASP A 110 15.43 -27.09 1.75
C ASP A 110 16.00 -27.48 0.37
N LYS A 111 15.13 -27.65 -0.64
CA LYS A 111 15.54 -27.91 -2.03
C LYS A 111 16.23 -26.71 -2.66
N VAL A 112 15.76 -25.49 -2.42
CA VAL A 112 16.37 -24.26 -2.94
C VAL A 112 17.77 -24.05 -2.36
N MET A 113 17.94 -24.34 -1.06
CA MET A 113 19.18 -24.13 -0.32
C MET A 113 20.13 -25.33 -0.33
N ALA A 114 19.81 -26.42 -1.01
CA ALA A 114 20.60 -27.67 -1.01
C ALA A 114 22.08 -27.45 -1.39
N ASP A 115 22.30 -26.59 -2.40
CA ASP A 115 23.62 -26.26 -2.96
C ASP A 115 24.35 -25.12 -2.22
N LEU A 116 23.81 -24.63 -1.11
CA LEU A 116 24.43 -23.56 -0.35
C LEU A 116 25.75 -24.06 0.28
N PRO A 117 26.87 -23.33 0.15
CA PRO A 117 28.14 -23.72 0.75
C PRO A 117 28.03 -23.91 2.27
N PRO A 118 28.78 -24.86 2.87
CA PRO A 118 28.71 -25.14 4.31
C PRO A 118 28.89 -23.90 5.21
N SER A 119 29.73 -22.95 4.78
CA SER A 119 29.98 -21.67 5.48
C SER A 119 28.75 -20.77 5.61
N TYR A 120 27.69 -21.01 4.84
CA TYR A 120 26.45 -20.24 4.85
C TYR A 120 25.24 -21.04 5.33
N LYS A 121 25.35 -22.37 5.50
CA LYS A 121 24.23 -23.23 5.94
C LYS A 121 23.72 -22.87 7.33
N SER A 122 24.59 -22.46 8.25
CA SER A 122 24.18 -21.99 9.58
C SER A 122 23.33 -20.71 9.55
N LYS A 123 23.30 -20.01 8.41
CA LYS A 123 22.53 -18.77 8.20
C LYS A 123 21.23 -19.03 7.44
N ALA A 124 21.07 -20.21 6.83
CA ALA A 124 19.88 -20.64 6.11
C ALA A 124 18.96 -21.45 7.02
N ILE A 125 18.56 -20.86 8.14
CA ILE A 125 17.62 -21.48 9.08
C ILE A 125 16.21 -21.10 8.65
N TRP A 126 15.37 -22.10 8.37
CA TRP A 126 13.94 -21.87 8.21
C TRP A 126 13.33 -21.63 9.58
N GLU A 127 12.98 -20.39 9.85
CA GLU A 127 12.19 -20.04 11.04
C GLU A 127 10.72 -20.33 10.76
N ASP A 128 10.01 -20.87 11.75
CA ASP A 128 8.56 -21.02 11.64
C ASP A 128 7.90 -19.64 11.51
N GLU A 129 6.82 -19.56 10.73
CA GLU A 129 6.08 -18.30 10.56
C GLU A 129 5.66 -17.81 11.95
N PRO A 130 6.07 -16.60 12.38
CA PRO A 130 5.63 -16.10 13.67
C PRO A 130 4.10 -16.11 13.68
N PRO A 131 3.48 -16.59 14.77
CA PRO A 131 2.04 -16.70 14.82
C PRO A 131 1.45 -15.33 14.47
N PRO A 132 0.39 -15.28 13.64
CA PRO A 132 -0.24 -14.01 13.30
C PRO A 132 -0.55 -13.29 14.62
N LEU A 133 -0.20 -12.00 14.68
CA LEU A 133 -0.49 -11.15 15.83
C LEU A 133 -1.95 -11.40 16.22
N ASN A 134 -2.16 -11.90 17.44
CA ASN A 134 -3.48 -12.22 17.93
C ASN A 134 -3.70 -11.45 19.25
N PRO A 135 -4.40 -10.31 19.18
CA PRO A 135 -4.60 -9.40 20.30
C PRO A 135 -5.42 -10.02 21.44
N ASN A 136 -6.11 -11.13 21.16
CA ASN A 136 -6.92 -11.88 22.11
C ASN A 136 -6.17 -13.05 22.77
N VAL A 137 -4.89 -13.27 22.46
CA VAL A 137 -4.08 -14.25 23.20
C VAL A 137 -3.92 -13.76 24.64
N LYS A 138 -3.78 -14.70 25.57
CA LYS A 138 -3.41 -14.36 26.95
C LYS A 138 -2.22 -13.40 26.92
N PRO A 139 -2.29 -12.29 27.66
CA PRO A 139 -1.22 -11.30 27.63
C PRO A 139 0.13 -11.95 27.90
N THR A 140 1.12 -11.59 27.10
CA THR A 140 2.48 -12.14 27.18
C THR A 140 3.20 -11.71 28.45
N THR A 141 2.69 -10.71 29.16
CA THR A 141 3.19 -10.28 30.48
C THR A 141 2.06 -10.27 31.52
N PRO A 142 2.37 -10.51 32.80
CA PRO A 142 1.38 -10.39 33.87
C PRO A 142 0.91 -8.94 34.11
N PHE A 143 1.61 -7.94 33.56
CA PHE A 143 1.35 -6.51 33.78
C PHE A 143 0.43 -5.87 32.73
N SER A 144 0.24 -6.56 31.60
CA SER A 144 -0.65 -6.12 30.52
C SER A 144 -2.12 -6.16 30.97
N ALA A 145 -2.49 -7.03 31.91
CA ALA A 145 -3.83 -7.04 32.49
C ALA A 145 -3.95 -5.97 33.60
N PRO A 146 -5.04 -5.18 33.65
CA PRO A 146 -5.26 -4.23 34.74
C PRO A 146 -5.40 -4.95 36.09
N LYS A 147 -4.78 -4.41 37.15
CA LYS A 147 -5.02 -4.89 38.51
C LYS A 147 -6.32 -4.32 39.07
N THR A 148 -7.41 -5.08 38.95
CA THR A 148 -8.76 -4.69 39.43
C THR A 148 -8.90 -4.64 40.95
N GLN A 149 -7.90 -5.11 41.71
CA GLN A 149 -7.92 -5.10 43.18
C GLN A 149 -7.74 -3.70 43.80
N LEU A 150 -7.26 -2.71 43.02
CA LEU A 150 -6.95 -1.35 43.49
C LEU A 150 -8.01 -0.29 43.09
N GLY A 151 -9.08 -0.70 42.40
CA GLY A 151 -10.13 0.21 41.94
C GLY A 151 -10.69 -0.17 40.56
N PRO A 152 -11.64 0.62 40.02
CA PRO A 152 -12.17 0.40 38.68
C PRO A 152 -11.05 0.58 37.64
N SER A 153 -10.93 -0.38 36.74
CA SER A 153 -9.97 -0.34 35.64
C SER A 153 -10.24 0.86 34.73
N LYS A 154 -9.18 1.61 34.38
CA LYS A 154 -9.26 2.70 33.39
C LYS A 154 -9.77 2.17 32.04
N SER A 155 -10.59 2.97 31.37
CA SER A 155 -11.00 2.70 30.00
C SER A 155 -9.82 2.87 29.02
N ASN A 156 -9.90 2.25 27.84
CA ASN A 156 -8.90 2.43 26.79
C ASN A 156 -8.73 3.91 26.40
N ALA A 157 -9.83 4.68 26.38
CA ALA A 157 -9.78 6.11 26.10
C ALA A 157 -8.99 6.86 27.19
N THR A 158 -9.28 6.59 28.46
CA THR A 158 -8.58 7.19 29.61
C THR A 158 -7.09 6.90 29.59
N LEU A 159 -6.68 5.68 29.24
CA LEU A 159 -5.26 5.32 29.14
C LEU A 159 -4.51 6.16 28.08
N ILE A 160 -5.16 6.42 26.94
CA ILE A 160 -4.61 7.27 25.87
C ILE A 160 -4.58 8.74 26.29
N ASP A 161 -5.61 9.22 26.99
CA ASP A 161 -5.67 10.60 27.46
C ASP A 161 -4.62 10.88 28.53
N ASP A 162 -4.38 9.93 29.45
CA ASP A 162 -3.31 10.00 30.45
C ASP A 162 -1.93 10.03 29.79
N LEU A 163 -1.71 9.19 28.77
CA LEU A 163 -0.49 9.23 27.95
C LEU A 163 -0.31 10.59 27.30
N ALA A 164 -1.35 11.11 26.67
CA ALA A 164 -1.30 12.39 25.95
C ALA A 164 -0.94 13.54 26.88
N LEU A 165 -1.55 13.59 28.07
CA LEU A 165 -1.27 14.61 29.07
C LEU A 165 0.17 14.52 29.57
N ALA A 166 0.62 13.32 29.97
CA ALA A 166 1.93 13.13 30.58
C ALA A 166 3.09 13.27 29.59
N ALA A 167 2.92 12.84 28.33
CA ALA A 167 3.92 12.99 27.29
C ALA A 167 3.88 14.36 26.59
N GLY A 168 2.80 15.13 26.79
CA GLY A 168 2.57 16.42 26.11
C GLY A 168 2.27 16.23 24.61
N LEU A 169 1.44 15.25 24.28
CA LEU A 169 1.04 14.98 22.89
C LEU A 169 0.00 16.02 22.44
N THR A 170 0.14 16.47 21.20
CA THR A 170 -0.89 17.31 20.55
C THR A 170 -2.15 16.48 20.25
N PRO A 171 -3.33 17.12 20.09
CA PRO A 171 -4.56 16.41 19.72
C PRO A 171 -4.45 15.60 18.42
N GLU A 172 -3.58 16.01 17.50
CA GLU A 172 -3.29 15.25 16.28
C GLU A 172 -2.46 13.99 16.56
N GLN A 173 -1.41 14.11 17.38
CA GLN A 173 -0.61 12.95 17.81
C GLN A 173 -1.45 11.95 18.62
N THR A 174 -2.29 12.43 19.54
CA THR A 174 -3.19 11.56 20.31
C THR A 174 -4.14 10.77 19.42
N ARG A 175 -4.74 11.44 18.41
CA ARG A 175 -5.56 10.76 17.40
C ARG A 175 -4.77 9.75 16.59
N SER A 176 -3.53 10.08 16.23
CA SER A 176 -2.63 9.17 15.52
C SER A 176 -2.34 7.91 16.33
N VAL A 177 -1.96 8.03 17.60
CA VAL A 177 -1.68 6.89 18.47
C VAL A 177 -2.93 6.00 18.59
N ARG A 178 -4.11 6.60 18.84
CA ARG A 178 -5.39 5.88 18.89
C ARG A 178 -5.63 5.08 17.61
N GLY A 179 -5.59 5.73 16.45
CA GLY A 179 -5.89 5.06 15.18
C GLY A 179 -4.85 4.01 14.79
N GLN A 180 -3.57 4.22 15.10
CA GLN A 180 -2.53 3.23 14.83
C GLN A 180 -2.76 1.96 15.64
N ILE A 181 -3.02 2.06 16.95
CA ILE A 181 -3.25 0.87 17.78
C ILE A 181 -4.49 0.12 17.31
N THR A 182 -5.58 0.83 17.04
CA THR A 182 -6.82 0.24 16.51
C THR A 182 -6.60 -0.41 15.14
N TRP A 183 -5.81 0.20 14.26
CA TRP A 183 -5.51 -0.36 12.94
C TRP A 183 -4.66 -1.62 13.04
N TRP A 184 -3.62 -1.62 13.88
CA TRP A 184 -2.79 -2.79 14.11
C TRP A 184 -3.61 -3.96 14.69
N ASP A 185 -4.51 -3.69 15.63
CA ASP A 185 -5.48 -4.67 16.14
C ASP A 185 -6.42 -5.18 15.03
N GLY A 186 -6.93 -4.27 14.19
CA GLY A 186 -7.78 -4.62 13.06
C GLY A 186 -7.09 -5.50 12.02
N MET A 187 -5.78 -5.29 11.79
CA MET A 187 -4.95 -6.11 10.90
C MET A 187 -4.61 -7.48 11.49
N ALA A 188 -4.74 -7.62 12.81
CA ALA A 188 -4.38 -8.81 13.56
C ALA A 188 -5.36 -9.95 13.25
N GLY A 189 -4.95 -10.82 12.32
CA GLY A 189 -5.75 -11.95 11.84
C GLY A 189 -5.70 -12.14 10.32
N GLY A 190 -5.33 -11.10 9.54
CA GLY A 190 -5.00 -11.19 8.10
C GLY A 190 -6.09 -11.77 7.18
N LYS A 191 -7.31 -12.01 7.69
CA LYS A 191 -8.44 -12.62 6.95
C LYS A 191 -9.33 -11.59 6.26
N VAL A 192 -9.32 -10.35 6.74
CA VAL A 192 -10.20 -9.26 6.29
C VAL A 192 -9.36 -7.99 6.14
N THR A 193 -9.60 -7.23 5.08
CA THR A 193 -8.91 -5.97 4.83
C THR A 193 -9.26 -4.94 5.90
N CYS A 194 -8.24 -4.29 6.47
CA CYS A 194 -8.38 -3.16 7.38
C CYS A 194 -7.87 -1.89 6.70
N SER A 195 -8.55 -0.77 6.89
CA SER A 195 -8.17 0.53 6.35
C SER A 195 -8.21 1.59 7.45
N VAL A 196 -7.30 2.56 7.38
CA VAL A 196 -7.26 3.72 8.27
C VAL A 196 -7.36 4.99 7.45
N THR A 197 -8.23 5.90 7.85
CA THR A 197 -8.41 7.19 7.16
C THR A 197 -7.37 8.18 7.68
N VAL A 198 -6.40 8.54 6.85
CA VAL A 198 -5.37 9.52 7.22
C VAL A 198 -6.02 10.88 7.53
N GLY A 199 -5.72 11.43 8.70
CA GLY A 199 -6.27 12.69 9.21
C GLY A 199 -7.35 12.50 10.28
N SER A 200 -8.38 11.68 10.02
CA SER A 200 -9.35 11.31 11.07
C SER A 200 -8.86 10.17 11.95
N TRP A 201 -7.92 9.36 11.45
CA TRP A 201 -7.40 8.15 12.09
C TRP A 201 -8.49 7.13 12.43
N GLU A 202 -9.63 7.20 11.74
CA GLU A 202 -10.72 6.24 11.83
C GLU A 202 -10.36 4.94 11.12
N VAL A 203 -10.63 3.82 11.78
CA VAL A 203 -10.32 2.48 11.28
C VAL A 203 -11.59 1.77 10.85
N ARG A 204 -11.58 1.25 9.62
CA ARG A 204 -12.69 0.48 9.04
C ARG A 204 -12.23 -0.89 8.58
N GLY A 205 -13.04 -1.90 8.85
CA GLY A 205 -12.78 -3.29 8.49
C GLY A 205 -11.87 -4.00 9.49
N GLY A 206 -11.00 -4.88 9.00
CA GLY A 206 -10.15 -5.72 9.83
C GLY A 206 -10.90 -6.88 10.48
N ARG A 207 -10.39 -7.42 11.59
CA ARG A 207 -10.90 -8.64 12.22
C ARG A 207 -12.41 -8.66 12.50
N LEU A 208 -13.03 -7.49 12.67
CA LEU A 208 -14.46 -7.35 12.97
C LEU A 208 -15.32 -7.14 11.73
N GLY A 209 -14.73 -6.87 10.56
CA GLY A 209 -15.45 -6.62 9.30
C GLY A 209 -16.34 -5.36 9.28
N ARG A 210 -16.35 -4.58 10.37
CA ARG A 210 -17.11 -3.32 10.55
C ARG A 210 -16.17 -2.18 10.95
N ASP A 211 -16.73 -1.02 11.30
CA ASP A 211 -15.95 0.07 11.92
C ASP A 211 -15.31 -0.44 13.21
N HIS A 212 -13.98 -0.44 13.23
CA HIS A 212 -13.20 -0.96 14.34
C HIS A 212 -12.79 0.22 15.20
N THR A 213 -13.25 0.23 16.44
CA THR A 213 -13.07 1.34 17.36
C THR A 213 -12.02 1.03 18.43
N LEU A 214 -11.61 2.04 19.18
CA LEU A 214 -10.70 1.84 20.31
C LEU A 214 -11.34 0.98 21.41
N GLU A 215 -12.66 0.99 21.56
CA GLU A 215 -13.36 0.15 22.54
C GLU A 215 -13.31 -1.34 22.18
N ASP A 216 -13.21 -1.65 20.88
CA ASP A 216 -13.10 -3.04 20.44
C ASP A 216 -11.71 -3.65 20.74
N VAL A 217 -10.69 -2.82 20.96
CA VAL A 217 -9.30 -3.25 21.21
C VAL A 217 -9.17 -3.87 22.60
N PRO A 218 -8.62 -5.09 22.74
CA PRO A 218 -8.36 -5.67 24.06
C PRO A 218 -7.46 -4.76 24.90
N THR A 219 -7.88 -4.44 26.13
CA THR A 219 -7.13 -3.51 27.01
C THR A 219 -5.71 -3.98 27.27
N CYS A 220 -5.47 -5.29 27.36
CA CYS A 220 -4.13 -5.84 27.51
C CYS A 220 -3.23 -5.50 26.31
N TYR A 221 -3.74 -5.67 25.09
CA TYR A 221 -3.03 -5.32 23.87
C TYR A 221 -2.78 -3.82 23.77
N LEU A 222 -3.76 -2.98 24.13
CA LEU A 222 -3.58 -1.53 24.17
C LEU A 222 -2.46 -1.13 25.14
N ARG A 223 -2.44 -1.71 26.34
CA ARG A 223 -1.43 -1.42 27.37
C ARG A 223 -0.02 -1.77 26.88
N ASP A 224 0.14 -2.90 26.20
CA ASP A 224 1.42 -3.30 25.60
C ASP A 224 1.87 -2.27 24.55
N ARG A 225 0.97 -1.87 23.66
CA ARG A 225 1.27 -0.85 22.62
C ARG A 225 1.55 0.54 23.17
N ILE A 226 0.92 0.92 24.27
CA ILE A 226 1.26 2.18 24.96
C ILE A 226 2.65 2.09 25.59
N MET A 227 3.00 0.95 26.20
CA MET A 227 4.33 0.75 26.77
C MET A 227 5.42 0.78 25.68
N ASP A 228 5.21 0.11 24.55
CA ASP A 228 6.06 0.21 23.35
C ASP A 228 6.26 1.68 22.94
N TYR A 229 5.15 2.41 22.75
CA TYR A 229 5.18 3.80 22.33
C TYR A 229 5.96 4.69 23.31
N ILE A 230 5.81 4.48 24.61
CA ILE A 230 6.57 5.23 25.63
C ILE A 230 8.06 4.89 25.55
N ASN A 231 8.41 3.61 25.35
CA ASN A 231 9.80 3.18 25.26
C ASN A 231 10.51 3.74 24.02
N ASP A 232 9.81 3.87 22.90
CA ASP A 232 10.44 4.20 21.63
C ASP A 232 10.31 5.67 21.24
N ILE A 233 9.12 6.26 21.45
CA ILE A 233 8.77 7.56 20.86
C ILE A 233 8.79 8.69 21.89
N VAL A 234 8.38 8.42 23.13
CA VAL A 234 8.34 9.46 24.18
C VAL A 234 9.77 9.83 24.58
N PRO A 235 10.11 11.15 24.68
CA PRO A 235 11.42 11.60 25.14
C PRO A 235 11.77 11.02 26.50
N GLU A 236 13.03 10.63 26.70
CA GLU A 236 13.51 9.91 27.89
C GLU A 236 13.10 10.58 29.21
N GLU A 237 13.25 11.91 29.26
CA GLU A 237 12.87 12.79 30.36
C GLU A 237 11.38 12.75 30.74
N LYS A 238 10.49 12.34 29.82
CA LYS A 238 9.04 12.21 30.07
C LYS A 238 8.57 10.77 30.27
N ARG A 239 9.41 9.76 29.99
CA ARG A 239 8.99 8.34 30.02
C ARG A 239 8.49 7.90 31.37
N THR A 240 9.21 8.23 32.44
CA THR A 240 8.82 7.84 33.80
C THR A 240 7.48 8.43 34.21
N ALA A 241 7.25 9.71 33.90
CA ALA A 241 5.97 10.37 34.16
C ALA A 241 4.83 9.75 33.33
N ALA A 242 5.06 9.49 32.04
CA ALA A 242 4.09 8.85 31.16
C ALA A 242 3.70 7.44 31.63
N ARG A 243 4.68 6.60 32.01
CA ARG A 243 4.41 5.25 32.52
C ARG A 243 3.59 5.30 33.81
N ARG A 244 3.93 6.17 34.76
CA ARG A 244 3.18 6.31 36.02
C ARG A 244 1.75 6.80 35.79
N ALA A 245 1.55 7.72 34.85
CA ALA A 245 0.23 8.24 34.53
C ALA A 245 -0.67 7.14 33.94
N VAL A 246 -0.17 6.41 32.94
CA VAL A 246 -0.95 5.37 32.25
C VAL A 246 -1.17 4.14 33.15
N PHE A 247 -0.11 3.66 33.81
CA PHE A 247 -0.10 2.42 34.57
C PHE A 247 -0.14 2.67 36.08
N SER A 248 -1.07 3.54 36.51
CA SER A 248 -1.22 3.90 37.93
C SER A 248 -1.63 2.73 38.83
N ASP A 249 -2.04 1.61 38.23
CA ASP A 249 -2.33 0.35 38.92
C ASP A 249 -1.08 -0.48 39.24
N LEU A 250 0.09 -0.09 38.75
CA LEU A 250 1.38 -0.77 38.94
C LEU A 250 2.31 0.04 39.84
N THR A 251 3.14 -0.64 40.61
CA THR A 251 4.25 0.00 41.35
C THR A 251 5.38 0.39 40.41
N ASP A 252 6.28 1.29 40.83
CA ASP A 252 7.45 1.69 40.03
C ASP A 252 8.33 0.50 39.63
N ALA A 253 8.50 -0.48 40.53
CA ALA A 253 9.26 -1.70 40.25
C ALA A 253 8.59 -2.53 39.15
N GLU A 254 7.27 -2.67 39.20
CA GLU A 254 6.48 -3.40 38.20
C GLU A 254 6.44 -2.69 36.86
N ILE A 255 6.34 -1.35 36.86
CA ILE A 255 6.44 -0.54 35.64
C ILE A 255 7.78 -0.77 34.94
N ASN A 256 8.89 -0.78 35.70
CA ASN A 256 10.21 -1.02 35.14
C ASN A 256 10.33 -2.44 34.58
N GLN A 257 9.83 -3.45 35.31
CA GLN A 257 9.82 -4.83 34.83
C GLN A 257 8.96 -4.98 33.57
N TYR A 258 7.79 -4.34 33.53
CA TYR A 258 6.90 -4.34 32.37
C TYR A 258 7.55 -3.70 31.14
N SER A 259 8.17 -2.53 31.32
CA SER A 259 8.92 -1.83 30.27
C SER A 259 10.03 -2.70 29.68
N MET A 260 10.80 -3.42 30.52
CA MET A 260 11.85 -4.33 30.08
C MET A 260 11.31 -5.55 29.32
N LEU A 261 10.22 -6.15 29.80
CA LEU A 261 9.60 -7.31 29.14
C LEU A 261 9.08 -6.96 27.75
N ILE A 262 8.46 -5.80 27.62
CA ILE A 262 7.89 -5.30 26.36
C ILE A 262 9.01 -4.94 25.37
N ALA A 263 10.04 -4.19 25.79
CA ALA A 263 11.21 -3.93 24.96
C ALA A 263 11.95 -5.20 24.52
N GLY A 264 11.91 -6.26 25.34
CA GLY A 264 12.45 -7.58 25.01
C GLY A 264 11.62 -8.37 23.99
N GLN A 265 10.30 -8.18 23.96
CA GLN A 265 9.42 -8.78 22.96
C GLN A 265 9.63 -8.13 21.59
N ASP A 266 9.74 -6.81 21.56
CA ASP A 266 10.00 -6.09 20.31
C ASP A 266 11.39 -6.37 19.76
N LYS A 267 12.43 -6.58 20.58
CA LYS A 267 13.74 -7.08 20.06
C LYS A 267 13.68 -8.46 19.40
N ARG A 268 12.73 -9.32 19.77
CA ARG A 268 12.49 -10.61 19.09
C ARG A 268 11.72 -10.43 17.79
N LEU A 269 10.80 -9.46 17.72
CA LEU A 269 10.02 -9.15 16.51
C LEU A 269 10.79 -8.26 15.51
N MET A 270 11.67 -7.38 15.99
CA MET A 270 12.49 -6.42 15.23
C MET A 270 13.82 -7.01 14.75
N ALA A 271 14.25 -8.17 15.26
CA ALA A 271 15.33 -8.93 14.61
C ALA A 271 14.94 -9.40 13.18
N GLU A 272 13.65 -9.33 12.82
CA GLU A 272 13.10 -9.78 11.54
C GLU A 272 12.60 -8.66 10.59
N GLU A 273 12.65 -7.36 10.95
CA GLU A 273 12.34 -6.25 10.02
C GLU A 273 13.42 -5.14 10.03
N PRO A 274 13.91 -4.67 8.86
CA PRO A 274 14.90 -3.59 8.83
C PRO A 274 14.26 -2.25 9.21
N SER A 275 14.83 -1.65 10.24
CA SER A 275 14.56 -0.33 10.80
C SER A 275 14.32 0.76 9.75
N ARG A 276 13.13 1.38 9.80
CA ARG A 276 12.83 2.66 9.15
C ARG A 276 13.08 3.78 10.15
N GLU A 277 14.21 4.46 10.04
CA GLU A 277 14.42 5.75 10.70
C GLU A 277 13.47 6.80 10.10
N ALA A 278 12.81 7.54 10.99
CA ALA A 278 11.88 8.60 10.64
C ALA A 278 12.62 9.74 9.91
N SER A 279 12.20 10.03 8.67
CA SER A 279 12.65 11.23 7.95
C SER A 279 11.83 12.45 8.37
N PRO A 280 12.45 13.63 8.52
CA PRO A 280 11.74 14.86 8.88
C PRO A 280 10.86 15.36 7.74
N MET A 281 9.69 15.92 8.09
CA MET A 281 8.72 16.48 7.13
C MET A 281 9.35 17.63 6.31
N PRO A 282 9.18 17.65 4.98
CA PRO A 282 9.56 18.81 4.18
C PRO A 282 8.51 19.92 4.34
N THR A 283 8.99 21.11 4.70
CA THR A 283 8.20 22.34 4.75
C THR A 283 7.79 22.81 3.35
N ALA A 284 6.55 23.28 3.26
CA ALA A 284 5.90 23.69 2.01
C ALA A 284 6.58 24.93 1.39
N LYS A 285 6.90 24.86 0.08
CA LYS A 285 7.10 26.04 -0.77
C LYS A 285 6.03 26.06 -1.87
N PRO A 286 4.97 26.89 -1.76
CA PRO A 286 3.99 27.06 -2.83
C PRO A 286 4.38 28.24 -3.72
N SER A 287 4.54 28.00 -5.04
CA SER A 287 4.26 28.97 -6.12
C SER A 287 4.74 28.44 -7.49
N ARG A 288 5.90 27.79 -7.60
CA ARG A 288 6.46 27.35 -8.91
C ARG A 288 5.74 26.17 -9.58
N HIS A 289 4.83 25.49 -8.87
CA HIS A 289 4.21 24.26 -9.36
C HIS A 289 2.99 24.48 -10.24
N LEU A 290 2.29 25.61 -10.09
CA LEU A 290 1.06 25.91 -10.85
C LEU A 290 1.39 26.35 -12.28
N ASP A 291 2.35 27.27 -12.46
CA ASP A 291 2.78 27.74 -13.78
C ASP A 291 3.29 26.59 -14.66
N ARG A 292 3.98 25.63 -14.05
CA ARG A 292 4.47 24.42 -14.75
C ARG A 292 3.33 23.53 -15.22
N GLN A 293 2.23 23.45 -14.48
CA GLN A 293 1.10 22.59 -14.84
C GLN A 293 0.32 23.13 -16.02
N ASP A 294 0.10 24.44 -16.05
CA ASP A 294 -0.59 25.10 -17.16
C ASP A 294 0.24 24.99 -18.46
N GLU A 295 1.55 25.15 -18.38
CA GLU A 295 2.44 24.97 -19.54
C GLU A 295 2.43 23.52 -20.08
N LEU A 296 2.39 22.54 -19.18
CA LEU A 296 2.26 21.13 -19.56
C LEU A 296 0.93 20.84 -20.25
N LEU A 297 -0.17 21.42 -19.76
CA LEU A 297 -1.48 21.27 -20.42
C LEU A 297 -1.52 21.96 -21.79
N ARG A 298 -0.97 23.17 -21.90
CA ARG A 298 -0.92 23.92 -23.18
C ARG A 298 -0.14 23.19 -24.25
N SER A 299 0.95 22.53 -23.88
CA SER A 299 1.82 21.79 -24.81
C SER A 299 1.28 20.42 -25.24
N ILE A 300 0.16 19.94 -24.68
CA ILE A 300 -0.52 18.72 -25.17
C ILE A 300 -1.30 19.06 -26.44
N ASP A 301 -1.19 18.20 -27.46
CA ASP A 301 -2.02 18.28 -28.66
C ASP A 301 -3.47 17.92 -28.31
N GLY A 302 -4.34 18.92 -28.40
CA GLY A 302 -5.77 18.74 -28.15
C GLY A 302 -6.52 18.15 -29.33
N ALA A 303 -5.91 18.01 -30.52
CA ALA A 303 -6.56 17.54 -31.74
C ALA A 303 -6.42 16.03 -32.00
N VAL A 304 -5.75 15.30 -31.10
CA VAL A 304 -5.58 13.83 -31.16
C VAL A 304 -6.92 13.12 -31.38
N ASP A 305 -6.94 12.15 -32.29
CA ASP A 305 -8.10 11.29 -32.53
C ASP A 305 -8.36 10.41 -31.28
N LEU A 306 -9.57 10.50 -30.74
CA LEU A 306 -9.99 9.73 -29.57
C LEU A 306 -10.77 8.47 -29.97
N THR A 307 -10.59 7.96 -31.19
CA THR A 307 -11.15 6.67 -31.57
C THR A 307 -10.49 5.55 -30.77
N PRO A 308 -11.25 4.73 -29.99
CA PRO A 308 -10.68 3.64 -29.21
C PRO A 308 -9.93 2.62 -30.07
N HIS A 309 -8.78 2.17 -29.59
CA HIS A 309 -8.03 1.09 -30.21
C HIS A 309 -8.24 -0.21 -29.41
N PRO A 310 -8.74 -1.29 -30.03
CA PRO A 310 -8.85 -2.56 -29.33
C PRO A 310 -7.44 -3.08 -28.94
N GLU A 311 -7.30 -3.47 -27.67
CA GLU A 311 -6.18 -4.27 -27.12
C GLU A 311 -4.79 -3.62 -27.00
N LEU A 312 -4.69 -2.34 -26.59
CA LEU A 312 -3.37 -1.71 -26.41
C LEU A 312 -2.61 -2.21 -25.16
N VAL A 313 -3.29 -2.35 -24.01
CA VAL A 313 -2.63 -2.62 -22.72
C VAL A 313 -3.55 -3.27 -21.69
N LEU A 314 -3.05 -4.30 -21.01
CA LEU A 314 -3.65 -4.83 -19.78
C LEU A 314 -3.31 -3.94 -18.58
N ARG A 315 -4.30 -3.59 -17.75
CA ARG A 315 -4.05 -2.91 -16.48
C ARG A 315 -3.16 -3.75 -15.56
N ARG A 316 -2.41 -3.06 -14.71
CA ARG A 316 -1.67 -3.71 -13.63
C ARG A 316 -2.60 -3.97 -12.47
N TRP A 317 -2.55 -5.19 -11.95
CA TRP A 317 -3.36 -5.64 -10.82
C TRP A 317 -3.23 -4.73 -9.58
N GLU A 318 -2.04 -4.19 -9.34
CA GLU A 318 -1.74 -3.24 -8.24
C GLU A 318 -2.53 -1.93 -8.34
N PHE A 319 -2.98 -1.58 -9.55
CA PHE A 319 -3.78 -0.40 -9.83
C PHE A 319 -5.23 -0.75 -10.20
N HIS A 320 -5.65 -2.02 -10.07
CA HIS A 320 -7.04 -2.47 -10.33
C HIS A 320 -8.06 -1.90 -9.35
N GLY A 321 -7.63 -1.26 -8.27
CA GLY A 321 -8.52 -0.56 -7.36
C GLY A 321 -9.39 0.46 -8.11
N ALA A 322 -10.71 0.36 -7.91
CA ALA A 322 -11.65 1.36 -8.42
C ALA A 322 -11.23 2.75 -7.92
N ILE A 323 -11.41 3.76 -8.77
CA ILE A 323 -11.32 5.14 -8.31
C ILE A 323 -12.32 5.29 -7.15
N THR A 324 -11.80 5.65 -5.98
CA THR A 324 -12.59 5.70 -4.74
C THR A 324 -13.33 7.02 -4.58
N ARG A 325 -13.12 7.97 -5.49
CA ARG A 325 -13.73 9.31 -5.48
C ARG A 325 -14.68 9.49 -6.65
N SER A 326 -15.50 10.54 -6.59
CA SER A 326 -16.41 10.84 -7.69
C SER A 326 -15.63 11.32 -8.93
N VAL A 327 -16.01 10.79 -10.09
CA VAL A 327 -15.57 11.28 -11.41
C VAL A 327 -16.48 12.38 -11.96
N VAL A 328 -17.48 12.77 -11.18
CA VAL A 328 -18.57 13.70 -11.56
C VAL A 328 -18.46 14.99 -10.77
N LYS A 329 -18.24 14.88 -9.46
CA LYS A 329 -18.19 16.03 -8.54
C LYS A 329 -16.76 16.21 -8.01
N PRO A 330 -16.12 17.37 -8.27
CA PRO A 330 -14.78 17.63 -7.79
C PRO A 330 -14.76 17.62 -6.25
N ASN A 331 -13.64 17.17 -5.69
CA ASN A 331 -13.41 17.05 -4.24
C ASN A 331 -14.39 16.12 -3.48
N CYS A 332 -15.30 15.44 -4.17
CA CYS A 332 -16.21 14.49 -3.54
C CYS A 332 -15.45 13.19 -3.22
N ARG A 333 -15.27 12.92 -1.92
CA ARG A 333 -14.48 11.81 -1.41
C ARG A 333 -15.12 10.44 -1.63
N GLU A 334 -16.42 10.41 -1.87
CA GLU A 334 -17.17 9.19 -2.15
C GLU A 334 -17.73 9.21 -3.58
N PRO A 335 -17.82 8.06 -4.26
CA PRO A 335 -18.49 7.98 -5.54
C PRO A 335 -20.00 8.16 -5.34
N LEU A 336 -20.66 8.88 -6.26
CA LEU A 336 -22.11 8.98 -6.29
C LEU A 336 -22.74 7.58 -6.49
N PRO A 337 -24.00 7.36 -6.06
CA PRO A 337 -24.63 6.05 -6.16
C PRO A 337 -24.58 5.42 -7.57
N ALA A 338 -24.76 6.23 -8.62
CA ALA A 338 -24.66 5.79 -10.01
C ALA A 338 -23.25 5.31 -10.40
N GLU A 339 -22.22 5.83 -9.74
CA GLU A 339 -20.82 5.48 -10.01
C GLU A 339 -20.44 4.14 -9.35
N ARG A 340 -21.01 3.82 -8.18
CA ARG A 340 -20.65 2.65 -7.37
C ARG A 340 -20.88 1.32 -8.07
N LEU A 341 -21.82 1.28 -9.01
CA LEU A 341 -22.19 0.07 -9.76
C LEU A 341 -21.33 -0.17 -11.00
N ILE A 342 -20.42 0.75 -11.32
CA ILE A 342 -19.59 0.64 -12.53
C ILE A 342 -18.37 -0.21 -12.23
N GLN A 343 -18.32 -1.38 -12.86
CA GLN A 343 -17.08 -2.14 -12.99
C GLN A 343 -16.23 -1.52 -14.09
N VAL A 344 -14.95 -1.31 -13.77
CA VAL A 344 -13.96 -0.77 -14.71
C VAL A 344 -13.28 -1.96 -15.39
N ASP A 345 -13.25 -1.95 -16.71
CA ASP A 345 -12.66 -3.03 -17.51
C ASP A 345 -11.14 -3.16 -17.24
N CYS A 346 -10.59 -4.34 -17.54
CA CYS A 346 -9.15 -4.62 -17.40
C CYS A 346 -8.33 -4.11 -18.60
N ASP A 347 -9.00 -3.91 -19.74
CA ASP A 347 -8.36 -3.57 -21.01
C ASP A 347 -8.42 -2.07 -21.27
N ILE A 348 -7.25 -1.47 -21.44
CA ILE A 348 -7.11 -0.07 -21.80
C ILE A 348 -7.15 0.05 -23.32
N HIS A 349 -8.17 0.74 -23.83
CA HIS A 349 -8.41 0.97 -25.25
C HIS A 349 -8.07 2.40 -25.71
N TYR A 350 -7.34 3.16 -24.88
CA TYR A 350 -6.78 4.47 -25.25
C TYR A 350 -5.28 4.47 -25.02
N ASP A 351 -4.51 5.05 -25.93
CA ASP A 351 -3.08 5.23 -25.74
C ASP A 351 -2.76 6.43 -24.81
N CYS A 352 -1.49 6.66 -24.52
CA CYS A 352 -1.07 7.74 -23.62
C CYS A 352 -1.39 9.14 -24.15
N ASP A 353 -1.26 9.39 -25.45
CA ASP A 353 -1.54 10.69 -26.06
C ASP A 353 -3.04 10.96 -26.11
N GLN A 354 -3.86 9.94 -26.39
CA GLN A 354 -5.31 10.01 -26.28
C GLN A 354 -5.73 10.38 -24.85
N VAL A 355 -5.21 9.69 -23.84
CA VAL A 355 -5.52 10.00 -22.43
C VAL A 355 -5.07 11.42 -22.04
N ARG A 356 -3.91 11.89 -22.51
CA ARG A 356 -3.47 13.29 -22.29
C ARG A 356 -4.41 14.29 -22.93
N ALA A 357 -4.82 14.05 -24.18
CA ALA A 357 -5.75 14.89 -24.90
C ALA A 357 -7.11 14.94 -24.20
N MET A 358 -7.59 13.81 -23.67
CA MET A 358 -8.80 13.77 -22.83
C MET A 358 -8.65 14.64 -21.58
N ILE A 359 -7.52 14.57 -20.86
CA ILE A 359 -7.25 15.44 -19.71
C ILE A 359 -7.31 16.91 -20.11
N LYS A 360 -6.57 17.29 -21.17
CA LYS A 360 -6.56 18.66 -21.67
C LYS A 360 -7.98 19.15 -21.99
N ARG A 361 -8.72 18.41 -22.82
CA ARG A 361 -10.11 18.76 -23.23
C ARG A 361 -11.07 18.80 -22.04
N PHE A 362 -10.86 17.96 -21.03
CA PHE A 362 -11.66 17.93 -19.82
C PHE A 362 -11.44 19.17 -18.95
N ILE A 363 -10.18 19.57 -18.78
CA ILE A 363 -9.79 20.76 -18.00
C ILE A 363 -10.15 22.05 -18.75
N ASP A 364 -9.72 22.19 -20.01
CA ASP A 364 -9.91 23.41 -20.81
C ASP A 364 -11.39 23.73 -21.07
N GLY A 365 -12.23 22.71 -21.24
CA GLY A 365 -13.66 22.89 -21.46
C GLY A 365 -14.52 22.86 -20.20
N GLY A 366 -13.93 22.59 -19.04
CA GLY A 366 -14.65 22.16 -17.83
C GLY A 366 -14.57 23.15 -16.67
N GLN A 367 -15.27 22.84 -15.58
CA GLN A 367 -15.19 23.57 -14.30
C GLN A 367 -14.16 22.96 -13.33
N TRP A 368 -13.44 21.93 -13.77
CA TRP A 368 -12.48 21.22 -12.95
C TRP A 368 -11.10 21.84 -13.10
N SER A 369 -10.45 22.14 -11.99
CA SER A 369 -9.00 22.39 -12.01
C SER A 369 -8.22 21.09 -12.18
N LEU A 370 -6.99 21.18 -12.68
CA LEU A 370 -6.11 20.02 -12.80
C LEU A 370 -5.83 19.36 -11.43
N GLU A 371 -5.81 20.18 -10.37
CA GLU A 371 -5.60 19.70 -9.00
C GLU A 371 -6.81 18.92 -8.47
N GLU A 372 -8.02 19.37 -8.78
CA GLU A 372 -9.25 18.63 -8.44
C GLU A 372 -9.33 17.32 -9.22
N PHE A 373 -8.95 17.34 -10.50
CA PHE A 373 -8.84 16.14 -11.31
C PHE A 373 -7.84 15.15 -10.70
N ARG A 374 -6.60 15.60 -10.40
CA ARG A 374 -5.59 14.79 -9.70
C ARG A 374 -6.13 14.21 -8.39
N THR A 375 -6.84 15.03 -7.63
CA THR A 375 -7.44 14.66 -6.35
C THR A 375 -8.50 13.57 -6.53
N ALA A 376 -9.24 13.55 -7.64
CA ALA A 376 -10.16 12.47 -7.95
C ALA A 376 -9.46 11.15 -8.36
N LEU A 377 -8.21 11.19 -8.82
CA LEU A 377 -7.41 10.00 -9.16
C LEU A 377 -6.86 9.26 -7.92
N CYS A 378 -7.74 8.86 -7.02
CA CYS A 378 -7.42 8.06 -5.84
C CYS A 378 -7.91 6.62 -6.00
N GLY A 379 -7.03 5.63 -5.90
CA GLY A 379 -7.37 4.21 -5.96
C GLY A 379 -6.91 3.43 -4.72
N ALA A 380 -7.15 2.11 -4.71
CA ALA A 380 -6.78 1.23 -3.59
C ALA A 380 -5.27 1.24 -3.26
N GLY A 381 -4.40 1.50 -4.24
CA GLY A 381 -2.96 1.68 -4.08
C GLY A 381 -2.53 3.14 -3.83
N GLY A 382 -3.42 4.00 -3.33
CA GLY A 382 -3.19 5.43 -3.10
C GLY A 382 -3.45 6.31 -4.34
N GLY A 383 -3.36 7.63 -4.18
CA GLY A 383 -3.57 8.61 -5.26
C GLY A 383 -2.39 8.81 -6.20
N VAL A 384 -2.60 9.63 -7.24
CA VAL A 384 -1.55 10.17 -8.11
C VAL A 384 -0.97 11.43 -7.47
N THR A 385 0.34 11.44 -7.22
CA THR A 385 1.05 12.64 -6.73
C THR A 385 1.14 13.71 -7.82
N ARG A 386 1.43 14.96 -7.43
CA ARG A 386 1.55 16.05 -8.39
C ARG A 386 2.70 15.81 -9.37
N GLU A 387 3.84 15.33 -8.89
CA GLU A 387 5.00 14.99 -9.73
C GLU A 387 4.70 13.86 -10.71
N GLN A 388 3.94 12.83 -10.28
CA GLN A 388 3.55 11.73 -11.17
C GLN A 388 2.63 12.19 -12.30
N LEU A 389 1.66 13.05 -12.00
CA LEU A 389 0.78 13.62 -13.02
C LEU A 389 1.57 14.53 -13.97
N ASN A 390 2.40 15.43 -13.44
CA ASN A 390 3.20 16.35 -14.25
C ASN A 390 4.18 15.60 -15.17
N THR A 391 4.84 14.57 -14.66
CA THR A 391 5.72 13.71 -15.46
C THR A 391 4.93 13.04 -16.59
N PHE A 392 3.75 12.49 -16.30
CA PHE A 392 2.91 11.86 -17.33
C PHE A 392 2.43 12.85 -18.40
N LEU A 393 2.02 14.06 -18.00
CA LEU A 393 1.60 15.13 -18.92
C LEU A 393 2.79 15.68 -19.75
N GLY A 394 4.02 15.62 -19.23
CA GLY A 394 5.22 16.06 -19.93
C GLY A 394 5.78 15.07 -20.94
N HIS A 395 5.40 13.80 -20.87
CA HIS A 395 5.77 12.81 -21.87
C HIS A 395 5.03 13.03 -23.20
N ARG A 396 5.59 12.53 -24.31
CA ARG A 396 5.01 12.59 -25.66
C ARG A 396 5.11 11.24 -26.33
N GLY A 397 4.11 10.86 -27.12
CA GLY A 397 4.05 9.58 -27.82
C GLY A 397 3.07 8.60 -27.16
N GLU A 398 2.41 7.81 -28.01
CA GLU A 398 1.34 6.86 -27.70
C GLU A 398 1.68 5.89 -26.56
N ARG A 399 2.95 5.46 -26.47
CA ARG A 399 3.41 4.45 -25.49
C ARG A 399 4.20 5.02 -24.31
N ASN A 400 4.56 6.30 -24.35
CA ASN A 400 5.44 6.88 -23.34
C ASN A 400 4.65 7.17 -22.07
N GLY A 401 4.85 6.38 -21.02
CA GLY A 401 4.07 6.46 -19.78
C GLY A 401 2.97 5.40 -19.65
N ILE A 402 2.92 4.43 -20.56
CA ILE A 402 1.91 3.35 -20.60
C ILE A 402 1.90 2.45 -19.35
N ARG A 403 3.04 2.37 -18.65
CA ARG A 403 3.20 1.65 -17.38
C ARG A 403 2.99 2.54 -16.16
N SER A 404 2.72 3.84 -16.35
CA SER A 404 2.59 4.78 -15.25
C SER A 404 1.24 4.62 -14.54
N LYS A 405 1.28 4.78 -13.22
CA LYS A 405 0.06 4.83 -12.40
C LYS A 405 -0.88 5.96 -12.83
N ALA A 406 -0.30 7.12 -13.21
CA ALA A 406 -1.04 8.27 -13.70
C ALA A 406 -1.86 7.93 -14.94
N PHE A 407 -1.26 7.30 -15.95
CA PHE A 407 -1.96 6.84 -17.15
C PHE A 407 -3.15 5.93 -16.81
N GLN A 408 -2.94 4.85 -16.06
CA GLN A 408 -3.98 3.86 -15.78
C GLN A 408 -5.14 4.42 -14.96
N LEU A 409 -4.85 5.30 -13.99
CA LEU A 409 -5.89 5.96 -13.20
C LEU A 409 -6.61 7.06 -14.00
N CYS A 410 -5.91 7.82 -14.85
CA CYS A 410 -6.56 8.79 -15.73
C CYS A 410 -7.50 8.09 -16.71
N TRP A 411 -7.06 7.01 -17.35
CA TRP A 411 -7.93 6.19 -18.19
C TRP A 411 -9.15 5.68 -17.41
N SER A 412 -8.94 5.10 -16.22
CA SER A 412 -10.04 4.60 -15.39
C SER A 412 -11.07 5.69 -15.04
N PHE A 413 -10.62 6.94 -14.87
CA PHE A 413 -11.49 8.09 -14.62
C PHE A 413 -12.41 8.34 -15.81
N PHE A 414 -11.84 8.45 -17.01
CA PHE A 414 -12.60 8.72 -18.21
C PHE A 414 -13.48 7.55 -18.62
N HIS A 415 -13.00 6.33 -18.48
CA HIS A 415 -13.80 5.14 -18.77
C HIS A 415 -15.03 5.04 -17.87
N ARG A 416 -14.91 5.41 -16.58
CA ARG A 416 -16.08 5.49 -15.69
C ARG A 416 -17.08 6.55 -16.15
N ARG A 417 -16.60 7.71 -16.64
CA ARG A 417 -17.46 8.75 -17.21
C ARG A 417 -18.16 8.26 -18.48
N GLU A 418 -17.47 7.54 -19.34
CA GLU A 418 -18.02 6.91 -20.55
C GLU A 418 -19.12 5.89 -20.22
N LYS A 419 -18.91 5.01 -19.23
CA LYS A 419 -19.94 4.07 -18.75
C LYS A 419 -21.16 4.78 -18.14
N LEU A 420 -20.98 5.99 -17.60
CA LEU A 420 -22.08 6.88 -17.19
C LEU A 420 -22.73 7.62 -18.38
N SER A 421 -22.21 7.46 -19.59
CA SER A 421 -22.51 8.23 -20.79
C SER A 421 -22.41 9.74 -20.55
N LEU A 422 -21.37 10.15 -19.82
CA LEU A 422 -21.01 11.54 -19.62
C LEU A 422 -19.99 11.98 -20.68
N PRO A 423 -19.98 13.27 -21.08
CA PRO A 423 -18.98 13.79 -21.99
C PRO A 423 -17.55 13.60 -21.44
N LEU A 424 -16.63 13.21 -22.33
CA LEU A 424 -15.21 13.08 -22.03
C LEU A 424 -14.48 14.44 -22.06
N ALA A 425 -15.05 15.42 -22.76
CA ALA A 425 -14.57 16.79 -22.85
C ALA A 425 -15.55 17.77 -22.21
N GLY A 426 -15.01 18.85 -21.63
CA GLY A 426 -15.76 20.03 -21.21
C GLY A 426 -16.91 19.82 -20.23
N ALA A 427 -16.75 18.92 -19.28
CA ALA A 427 -17.84 18.57 -18.39
C ALA A 427 -17.96 19.52 -17.18
N GLY A 428 -19.14 20.09 -16.99
CA GLY A 428 -19.47 20.88 -15.81
C GLY A 428 -20.05 19.99 -14.72
N ALA A 429 -19.45 19.99 -13.53
CA ALA A 429 -19.89 19.15 -12.40
C ALA A 429 -21.40 19.27 -12.11
N ARG A 430 -21.93 20.49 -12.18
CA ARG A 430 -23.38 20.76 -12.00
C ARG A 430 -24.24 20.14 -13.12
N ARG A 431 -23.77 20.18 -14.37
CA ARG A 431 -24.47 19.65 -15.53
C ARG A 431 -24.48 18.12 -15.52
N ASP A 432 -23.34 17.52 -15.19
CA ASP A 432 -23.21 16.06 -15.08
C ASP A 432 -24.07 15.51 -13.93
N GLU A 433 -24.07 16.18 -12.77
CA GLU A 433 -24.92 15.80 -11.64
C GLU A 433 -26.41 15.90 -12.00
N ALA A 434 -26.81 16.95 -12.74
CA ALA A 434 -28.17 17.09 -13.25
C ALA A 434 -28.54 15.99 -14.25
N LEU A 435 -27.64 15.62 -15.17
CA LEU A 435 -27.85 14.52 -16.12
C LEU A 435 -28.06 13.18 -15.39
N LEU A 436 -27.27 12.90 -14.35
CA LEU A 436 -27.43 11.70 -13.54
C LEU A 436 -28.75 11.69 -12.77
N ARG A 437 -29.17 12.83 -12.20
CA ARG A 437 -30.46 12.95 -11.51
C ARG A 437 -31.66 12.77 -12.45
N LEU A 438 -31.63 13.37 -13.64
CA LEU A 438 -32.67 13.20 -14.66
C LEU A 438 -32.83 11.72 -15.07
N ARG A 439 -31.71 11.00 -15.23
CA ARG A 439 -31.73 9.56 -15.56
C ARG A 439 -32.23 8.69 -14.41
N ALA A 440 -31.86 9.00 -13.17
CA ALA A 440 -32.39 8.32 -12.00
C ALA A 440 -33.91 8.52 -11.84
N GLY A 441 -34.42 9.71 -12.19
CA GLY A 441 -35.85 10.00 -12.24
C GLY A 441 -36.60 9.24 -13.34
N LYS A 442 -36.02 9.17 -14.55
CA LYS A 442 -36.65 8.46 -15.70
C LYS A 442 -36.78 6.96 -15.46
N ARG A 443 -35.81 6.34 -14.79
CA ARG A 443 -35.89 4.91 -14.37
C ARG A 443 -36.98 4.63 -13.34
N ARG A 444 -37.41 5.65 -12.57
CA ARG A 444 -38.54 5.52 -11.63
C ARG A 444 -39.91 5.73 -12.29
N SER A 445 -39.99 6.42 -13.43
CA SER A 445 -41.28 6.68 -14.10
C SER A 445 -41.68 5.64 -15.14
N THR A 446 -40.76 4.78 -15.60
CA THR A 446 -41.06 3.69 -16.56
C THR A 446 -41.39 2.35 -15.89
N GLY A 447 -41.55 2.31 -14.56
CA GLY A 447 -41.90 1.11 -13.79
C GLY A 447 -43.35 1.04 -13.32
N GLY A 448 -44.25 1.85 -13.89
CA GLY A 448 -45.65 1.91 -13.49
C GLY A 448 -46.56 2.11 -14.69
N GLY A 449 -47.01 1.00 -15.28
CA GLY A 449 -47.99 1.02 -16.35
C GLY A 449 -47.90 -0.24 -17.20
N ASP A 450 -48.59 -1.29 -16.75
CA ASP A 450 -49.64 -1.99 -17.49
C ASP A 450 -49.48 -3.52 -17.36
N GLU A 451 -50.31 -4.12 -16.50
CA GLU A 451 -50.89 -5.45 -16.72
C GLU A 451 -51.98 -5.74 -15.66
N GLY A 452 -53.24 -5.46 -16.06
CA GLY A 452 -54.29 -6.47 -16.05
C GLY A 452 -54.82 -6.97 -14.72
N SER A 453 -55.58 -6.14 -14.00
CA SER A 453 -56.56 -6.63 -13.02
C SER A 453 -57.75 -7.27 -13.75
N GLN A 454 -57.74 -8.60 -13.90
CA GLN A 454 -58.94 -9.39 -14.21
C GLN A 454 -59.52 -10.00 -12.93
N GLY A 455 -60.82 -9.76 -12.72
CA GLY A 455 -61.64 -10.30 -11.63
C GLY A 455 -62.66 -9.25 -11.23
N GLY A 456 -63.88 -9.21 -11.75
CA GLY A 456 -64.81 -10.32 -11.89
C GLY A 456 -66.14 -9.86 -11.26
N LYS A 457 -66.93 -9.07 -11.98
CA LYS A 457 -68.32 -8.76 -11.60
C LYS A 457 -69.23 -9.83 -12.18
N ARG A 458 -69.58 -10.83 -11.38
CA ARG A 458 -70.76 -11.69 -11.61
C ARG A 458 -72.00 -10.96 -11.08
N ARG A 459 -72.92 -10.59 -11.98
CA ARG A 459 -74.34 -10.38 -11.68
C ARG A 459 -75.15 -11.48 -12.37
N ARG A 460 -76.11 -12.01 -11.62
CA ARG A 460 -77.03 -13.13 -11.90
C ARG A 460 -77.84 -12.96 -13.18
N HIS A 461 -78.09 -14.07 -13.88
CA HIS A 461 -79.40 -14.44 -14.45
C HIS A 461 -79.40 -15.95 -14.75
N GLY A 462 -80.50 -16.63 -14.42
CA GLY A 462 -80.76 -18.05 -14.69
C GLY A 462 -80.58 -18.93 -13.48
#